data_AF-A0A2X3ERU1-F1
#
_entry.id   AF-A0A2X3ERU1-F1
#
_cell.length_a   1.000
_cell.length_b   1.000
_cell.length_c   1.000
_cell.angle_alpha   90.00
_cell.angle_beta   90.00
_cell.angle_gamma   90.00
#
_symmetry.space_group_name_H-M   'P 1'
#
loop_
_entity.id
_entity.type
_entity.pdbx_description
1 polymer ?
#
loop_
_entity_poly.entity_id
_entity_poly.type
_entity_poly.pdbx_seq_one_letter_code
_entity_poly.pdbx_strand_id
1 'polypeptide(L)'
;MYMVFRRLLVCLLWLWLPVSQAADSGWLRAADNQHASVRLRAQTESNGDTRLLLDVALEKGWKTYWRSPGEGGIAPAIACTRRWR
;
A
#
# COMPACT_ATOMS: atom_id res chain seq x y z
N MET A 1 -18.91 -4.92 -42.99
CA MET A 1 -18.40 -6.14 -42.34
C MET A 1 -17.06 -5.94 -41.62
N TYR A 2 -16.01 -5.40 -42.26
CA TYR A 2 -14.68 -5.21 -41.67
C TYR A 2 -14.60 -4.26 -40.46
N MET A 3 -15.49 -3.27 -40.36
CA MET A 3 -15.52 -2.32 -39.23
C MET A 3 -15.91 -2.97 -37.89
N VAL A 4 -16.78 -3.99 -37.91
CA VAL A 4 -17.18 -4.73 -36.71
C VAL A 4 -16.07 -5.69 -36.28
N PHE A 5 -15.46 -6.37 -37.24
CA PHE A 5 -14.31 -7.24 -37.01
C PHE A 5 -13.12 -6.46 -36.41
N ARG A 6 -12.84 -5.26 -36.93
CA ARG A 6 -11.79 -4.38 -36.40
C ARG A 6 -12.07 -3.92 -34.97
N ARG A 7 -13.33 -3.63 -34.63
CA ARG A 7 -13.73 -3.28 -33.25
C ARG A 7 -13.57 -4.45 -32.29
N LEU A 8 -13.98 -5.66 -32.71
CA LEU A 8 -13.79 -6.88 -31.93
C LEU A 8 -12.31 -7.17 -31.67
N LEU A 9 -11.46 -6.96 -32.68
CA LEU A 9 -10.02 -7.17 -32.56
C LEU A 9 -9.37 -6.18 -31.58
N VAL A 10 -9.81 -4.92 -31.57
CA VAL A 10 -9.36 -3.91 -30.60
C VAL A 10 -9.82 -4.25 -29.17
N CYS A 11 -11.07 -4.67 -29.00
CA CYS A 11 -11.57 -5.11 -27.68
C CYS A 11 -10.78 -6.30 -27.15
N LEU A 12 -10.51 -7.30 -27.99
CA LEU A 12 -9.74 -8.48 -27.61
C LEU A 12 -8.30 -8.10 -27.19
N LEU A 13 -7.69 -7.13 -27.88
CA LEU A 13 -6.36 -6.62 -27.55
C LEU A 13 -6.33 -5.91 -26.18
N TRP A 14 -7.39 -5.16 -25.86
CA TRP A 14 -7.53 -4.46 -24.58
C TRP A 14 -7.73 -5.42 -23.39
N LEU A 15 -8.39 -6.56 -23.60
CA LEU A 15 -8.56 -7.58 -22.55
C LEU A 15 -7.25 -8.28 -22.16
N TRP A 16 -6.20 -8.19 -23.00
CA TRP A 16 -4.93 -8.86 -22.74
C TRP A 16 -3.91 -8.04 -21.95
N LEU A 17 -4.24 -6.80 -21.57
CA LEU A 17 -3.34 -6.01 -20.73
C LEU A 17 -3.26 -6.62 -19.32
N PRO A 18 -2.06 -7.05 -18.87
CA PRO A 18 -1.90 -7.58 -17.53
C PRO A 18 -2.17 -6.46 -16.53
N VAL A 19 -3.23 -6.63 -15.73
CA VAL A 19 -3.49 -5.76 -14.57
C VAL A 19 -2.49 -6.13 -13.49
N SER A 20 -1.40 -5.36 -13.41
CA SER A 20 -0.44 -5.48 -12.32
C SER A 20 -0.96 -4.72 -11.11
N GLN A 21 -1.41 -5.45 -10.08
CA GLN A 21 -1.76 -4.86 -8.78
C GLN A 21 -0.50 -4.77 -7.93
N ALA A 22 -0.11 -3.56 -7.54
CA ALA A 22 0.91 -3.39 -6.49
C ALA A 22 0.30 -3.75 -5.13
N ALA A 23 1.08 -4.37 -4.25
CA ALA A 23 0.65 -4.62 -2.88
C ALA A 23 0.69 -3.29 -2.09
N ASP A 24 -0.40 -2.55 -2.16
CA ASP A 24 -0.57 -1.23 -1.57
C ASP A 24 -1.85 -1.22 -0.73
N SER A 25 -1.76 -0.80 0.53
CA SER A 25 -2.94 -0.70 1.39
C SER A 25 -3.85 0.50 1.06
N GLY A 26 -3.36 1.44 0.25
CA GLY A 26 -3.90 2.79 0.18
C GLY A 26 -3.65 3.57 1.47
N TRP A 27 -4.16 4.81 1.52
CA TRP A 27 -4.16 5.60 2.75
C TRP A 27 -5.23 5.08 3.70
N LEU A 28 -4.76 4.46 4.79
CA LEU A 28 -5.58 4.01 5.90
C LEU A 28 -5.70 5.15 6.92
N ARG A 29 -6.93 5.41 7.36
CA ARG A 29 -7.24 6.32 8.47
C ARG A 29 -7.98 5.52 9.52
N ALA A 30 -7.56 5.61 10.77
CA ALA A 30 -8.30 4.96 11.84
C ALA A 30 -9.57 5.78 12.14
N ALA A 31 -10.68 5.10 12.46
CA ALA A 31 -11.96 5.78 12.70
C ALA A 31 -11.91 6.74 13.91
N ASP A 32 -11.04 6.46 14.87
CA ASP A 32 -10.81 7.23 16.08
C ASP A 32 -9.67 8.26 15.95
N ASN A 33 -8.83 8.16 14.92
CA ASN A 33 -7.70 9.07 14.71
C ASN A 33 -7.78 9.71 13.33
N GLN A 34 -8.44 10.87 13.30
CA GLN A 34 -8.53 11.67 12.08
C GLN A 34 -7.18 12.32 11.75
N HIS A 35 -6.31 12.56 12.72
CA HIS A 35 -5.12 13.38 12.50
C HIS A 35 -3.90 12.67 11.91
N ALA A 36 -4.00 11.35 11.70
CA ALA A 36 -2.94 10.54 11.13
C ALA A 36 -3.49 9.64 10.02
N SER A 37 -2.81 9.61 8.88
CA SER A 37 -3.05 8.67 7.80
C SER A 37 -1.80 7.85 7.56
N VAL A 38 -1.97 6.55 7.39
CA VAL A 38 -0.87 5.59 7.25
C VAL A 38 -1.06 4.81 5.98
N ARG A 39 -0.01 4.66 5.17
CA ARG A 39 -0.03 3.83 3.97
C ARG A 39 1.11 2.83 4.04
N LEU A 40 0.79 1.57 3.80
CA LEU A 40 1.75 0.47 3.75
C LEU A 40 1.87 -0.02 2.30
N ARG A 41 3.09 -0.06 1.80
CA ARG A 41 3.45 -0.61 0.50
C ARG A 41 4.38 -1.78 0.70
N ALA A 42 4.07 -2.91 0.08
CA ALA A 42 4.88 -4.10 0.12
C ALA A 42 5.37 -4.42 -1.30
N GLN A 43 6.63 -4.80 -1.41
CA GLN A 43 7.21 -5.30 -2.64
C GLN A 43 8.01 -6.55 -2.33
N THR A 44 7.55 -7.68 -2.83
CA THR A 44 8.29 -8.93 -2.78
C THR A 44 9.33 -8.92 -3.89
N GLU A 45 10.59 -9.09 -3.53
CA GLU A 45 11.68 -9.23 -4.48
C GLU A 45 11.82 -10.69 -4.93
N SER A 46 12.44 -10.89 -6.08
CA SER A 46 12.65 -12.22 -6.67
C SER A 46 13.50 -13.14 -5.82
N ASN A 47 14.30 -12.60 -4.88
CA ASN A 47 15.11 -13.34 -3.93
C ASN A 47 14.31 -13.88 -2.72
N GLY A 48 13.01 -13.57 -2.62
CA GLY A 48 12.16 -13.98 -1.50
C GLY A 48 12.10 -12.98 -0.33
N ASP A 49 12.87 -11.89 -0.38
CA ASP A 49 12.75 -10.80 0.59
C ASP A 49 11.50 -9.97 0.29
N THR A 50 10.86 -9.46 1.33
CA THR A 50 9.74 -8.51 1.20
C THR A 50 10.15 -7.17 1.76
N ARG A 51 10.26 -6.17 0.88
CA ARG A 51 10.49 -4.78 1.28
C ARG A 51 9.15 -4.15 1.65
N LEU A 52 9.10 -3.54 2.83
CA LEU A 52 7.94 -2.83 3.34
C LEU A 52 8.28 -1.35 3.46
N LEU A 53 7.38 -0.50 2.99
CA LEU A 53 7.48 0.95 3.12
C LEU A 53 6.22 1.46 3.80
N LEU A 54 6.42 2.18 4.91
CA LEU A 54 5.35 2.76 5.71
C LEU A 54 5.42 4.29 5.59
N ASP A 55 4.44 4.88 4.91
CA ASP A 55 4.25 6.32 4.86
C ASP A 55 3.31 6.76 5.98
N VAL A 56 3.71 7.75 6.78
CA VAL A 56 2.91 8.32 7.86
C VAL A 56 2.69 9.80 7.57
N ALA A 57 1.47 10.17 7.22
CA ALA A 57 1.04 11.54 7.01
C ALA A 57 0.32 12.05 8.27
N LEU A 58 0.85 13.11 8.87
CA LEU A 58 0.33 13.73 10.08
C LEU A 58 -0.26 15.10 9.73
N GLU A 59 -1.39 15.45 10.33
CA GLU A 59 -1.95 16.80 10.25
C GLU A 59 -1.07 17.83 10.98
N LYS A 60 -1.24 19.11 10.64
CA LYS A 60 -0.42 20.19 11.20
C LYS A 60 -0.49 20.20 12.73
N GLY A 61 0.68 20.18 13.39
CA GLY A 61 0.79 20.19 14.85
C GLY A 61 0.96 18.80 15.47
N TRP A 62 0.73 17.73 14.70
CA TRP A 62 0.92 16.35 15.16
C TRP A 62 2.35 15.89 14.92
N LYS A 63 2.88 15.12 15.88
CA LYS A 63 4.22 14.53 15.84
C LYS A 63 4.09 13.05 16.21
N THR A 64 4.96 12.23 15.62
CA THR A 64 5.14 10.84 16.03
C THR A 64 6.47 10.67 16.75
N TYR A 65 6.60 9.60 17.53
CA TYR A 65 7.81 9.32 18.29
C TYR A 65 8.84 8.57 17.46
N TRP A 66 10.10 8.81 17.80
CA TRP A 66 11.22 8.04 17.28
C TRP A 66 11.39 6.73 18.06
N ARG A 67 12.29 5.86 17.57
CA ARG A 67 12.52 4.54 18.17
C ARG A 67 12.92 4.58 19.65
N SER A 68 13.62 5.65 20.04
CA SER A 68 13.98 5.93 21.42
C SER A 68 13.23 7.18 21.89
N PRO A 69 12.01 7.03 22.44
CA PRO A 69 11.08 8.13 22.62
C PRO A 69 11.31 9.00 23.87
N GLY A 70 12.45 8.83 24.57
CA GLY A 70 12.72 9.53 25.83
C GLY A 70 11.82 9.04 26.97
N GLU A 71 11.79 9.77 28.09
CA GLU A 71 11.16 9.34 29.34
C GLU A 71 9.61 9.29 29.31
N GLY A 72 8.98 9.91 28.30
CA GLY A 72 7.51 10.07 28.26
C GLY A 72 6.81 9.66 26.96
N GLY A 73 7.51 9.04 26.01
CA GLY A 73 6.91 8.65 24.73
C GLY A 73 6.84 7.14 24.51
N ILE A 74 6.00 6.73 23.56
CA ILE A 74 5.83 5.32 23.17
C ILE A 74 6.34 5.15 21.74
N ALA A 75 7.31 4.24 21.56
CA ALA A 75 7.86 3.96 20.24
C ALA A 75 6.83 3.23 19.37
N PRO A 76 6.68 3.60 18.09
CA PRO A 76 5.80 2.88 17.18
C PRO A 76 6.31 1.47 16.92
N ALA A 77 5.43 0.48 16.98
CA ALA A 77 5.73 -0.93 16.74
C ALA A 77 4.76 -1.53 15.72
N ILE A 78 5.27 -2.42 14.86
CA ILE A 78 4.48 -3.15 13.85
C ILE A 78 4.53 -4.63 14.21
N ALA A 79 3.39 -5.21 14.57
CA ALA A 79 3.26 -6.66 14.73
C ALA A 79 3.02 -7.29 13.36
N CYS A 80 4.02 -7.98 12.82
CA CYS A 80 3.89 -8.71 11.56
C CYS A 80 3.35 -10.13 11.83
N THR A 81 2.25 -10.49 11.19
CA THR A 81 1.73 -11.87 11.20
C THR A 81 1.78 -12.44 9.78
N ARG A 82 2.41 -13.60 9.63
CA ARG A 82 2.47 -14.32 8.35
C ARG A 82 1.44 -15.45 8.39
N ARG A 83 0.31 -15.23 7.72
CA ARG A 83 -0.73 -16.26 7.60
C ARG A 83 -0.46 -17.11 6.36
N TRP A 84 0.12 -18.29 6.57
CA TRP A 84 0.18 -19.32 5.54
C TRP A 84 -1.24 -19.85 5.33
N ARG A 85 -1.79 -19.64 4.13
CA ARG A 85 -3.02 -20.28 3.69
C ARG A 85 -2.70 -21.09 2.44
#